data_AF-A0AAV7F279-F1
#
_entry.id   AF-A0AAV7F279-F1
#
_cell.length_a   1.000
_cell.length_b   1.000
_cell.length_c   1.000
_cell.angle_alpha   90.00
_cell.angle_beta   90.00
_cell.angle_gamma   90.00
#
_symmetry.space_group_name_H-M   'P 1'
#
loop_
_entity.id
_entity.type
_entity.pdbx_description
1 polymer ?
#
loop_
_entity_poly.entity_id
_entity_poly.type
_entity_poly.pdbx_seq_one_letter_code
_entity_poly.pdbx_strand_id
1 'polypeptide(L)'
;MAGKYRSSLAREDKMADVAQLPTSFGHELRACRRCRLVKTYDQFRESGCENCPNLNMTAEHEYVVEYTTPNFTGIITVMDPTRSWAAKWLRIARSVPGCYALAVSETLADGYDDE
;
A
#
# COMPACT_ATOMS: atom_id res chain seq x y z
N MET A 1 -27.84 29.63 -27.39
CA MET A 1 -26.73 28.84 -26.79
C MET A 1 -27.09 28.54 -25.35
N ALA A 2 -27.34 27.29 -24.99
CA ALA A 2 -27.55 26.86 -23.61
C ALA A 2 -26.54 25.76 -23.30
N GLY A 3 -25.68 26.02 -22.33
CA GLY A 3 -24.55 25.16 -21.95
C GLY A 3 -25.05 23.80 -21.46
N LYS A 4 -24.58 22.75 -22.13
CA LYS A 4 -24.73 21.37 -21.67
C LYS A 4 -23.81 21.13 -20.48
N TYR A 5 -24.24 21.53 -19.29
CA TYR A 5 -23.72 20.93 -18.05
C TYR A 5 -24.16 19.47 -18.06
N ARG A 6 -23.32 18.60 -18.63
CA ARG A 6 -23.43 17.16 -18.43
C ARG A 6 -23.12 16.91 -16.96
N SER A 7 -24.17 16.77 -16.16
CA SER A 7 -24.10 16.14 -14.85
C SER A 7 -23.57 14.72 -15.06
N SER A 8 -22.26 14.52 -14.94
CA SER A 8 -21.75 13.19 -14.66
C SER A 8 -22.18 12.87 -13.25
N LEU A 9 -23.29 12.15 -13.17
CA LEU A 9 -23.77 11.39 -12.04
C LEU A 9 -22.60 11.02 -11.13
N ALA A 10 -22.76 11.35 -9.84
CA ALA A 10 -21.94 10.83 -8.77
C ALA A 10 -21.60 9.38 -9.11
N ARG A 11 -20.32 9.15 -9.43
CA ARG A 11 -19.81 7.78 -9.45
C ARG A 11 -20.08 7.30 -8.04
N GLU A 12 -20.94 6.30 -7.91
CA GLU A 12 -21.09 5.59 -6.65
C GLU A 12 -19.67 5.21 -6.24
N ASP A 13 -19.14 5.94 -5.26
CA ASP A 13 -17.86 5.64 -4.64
C ASP A 13 -18.07 4.29 -3.95
N LYS A 14 -17.90 3.21 -4.72
CA LYS A 14 -17.46 1.93 -4.17
C LYS A 14 -16.30 2.33 -3.28
N MET A 15 -16.51 2.31 -1.96
CA MET A 15 -15.49 2.59 -0.97
C MET A 15 -14.29 1.73 -1.37
N ALA A 16 -13.31 2.34 -2.05
CA ALA A 16 -12.12 1.61 -2.44
C ALA A 16 -11.53 1.17 -1.12
N ASP A 17 -11.16 -0.11 -1.00
CA ASP A 17 -10.40 -0.56 0.17
C ASP A 17 -9.25 0.43 0.34
N VAL A 18 -9.16 1.08 1.50
CA VAL A 18 -8.12 2.05 1.83
C VAL A 18 -7.22 1.40 2.86
N ALA A 19 -5.90 1.50 2.66
CA ALA A 19 -4.97 1.00 3.66
C ALA A 19 -5.03 1.86 4.93
N GLN A 20 -4.86 1.21 6.08
CA GLN A 20 -4.71 1.92 7.34
C GLN A 20 -3.47 2.84 7.28
N LEU A 21 -3.62 4.09 7.75
CA LEU A 21 -2.49 5.01 7.89
C LEU A 21 -1.59 4.55 9.05
N PRO A 22 -0.26 4.75 8.96
CA PRO A 22 0.63 4.50 10.08
C PRO A 22 0.18 5.25 11.34
N THR A 23 0.07 4.54 12.46
CA THR A 23 -0.34 5.13 13.75
C THR A 23 0.78 5.91 14.43
N SER A 24 2.01 5.76 13.95
CA SER A 24 3.21 6.44 14.45
C SER A 24 4.31 6.47 13.37
N PHE A 25 5.36 7.27 13.58
CA PHE A 25 6.41 7.56 12.58
C PHE A 25 7.83 7.22 13.05
N GLY A 26 7.97 6.34 14.05
CA GLY A 26 9.25 5.92 14.61
C GLY A 26 9.83 4.66 13.96
N HIS A 27 10.72 3.98 14.71
CA HIS A 27 11.43 2.77 14.27
C HIS A 27 10.52 1.55 14.09
N GLU A 28 9.27 1.63 14.55
CA GLU A 28 8.22 0.62 14.38
C GLU A 28 7.64 0.56 12.96
N LEU A 29 7.95 1.54 12.10
CA LEU A 29 7.52 1.54 10.71
C LEU A 29 8.21 0.43 9.91
N ARG A 30 7.41 -0.23 9.08
CA ARG A 30 7.88 -1.25 8.16
C ARG A 30 7.26 -1.04 6.79
N ALA A 31 7.97 -1.42 5.75
CA ALA A 31 7.46 -1.46 4.38
C ALA A 31 7.26 -2.91 3.95
N CYS A 32 6.10 -3.22 3.35
CA CYS A 32 5.88 -4.50 2.69
C CYS A 32 6.87 -4.67 1.54
N ARG A 33 7.62 -5.77 1.52
CA ARG A 33 8.65 -6.05 0.50
C ARG A 33 8.06 -6.23 -0.91
N ARG A 34 6.79 -6.64 -1.02
CA ARG A 34 6.08 -6.86 -2.29
C ARG A 34 5.45 -5.58 -2.87
N CYS A 35 4.61 -4.90 -2.09
CA CYS A 35 3.83 -3.75 -2.60
C CYS A 35 4.32 -2.37 -2.11
N ARG A 36 5.29 -2.32 -1.19
CA ARG A 36 5.81 -1.11 -0.52
C ARG A 36 4.84 -0.35 0.38
N LEU A 37 3.68 -0.93 0.73
CA LEU A 37 2.79 -0.32 1.72
C LEU A 37 3.54 -0.16 3.06
N VAL A 38 3.36 1.00 3.71
CA VAL A 38 4.01 1.35 4.98
C VAL A 38 2.96 1.43 6.08
N LYS A 39 3.17 0.64 7.13
CA LYS A 39 2.38 0.56 8.37
C LYS A 39 3.33 0.27 9.53
N THR A 40 2.85 0.35 10.77
CA THR A 40 3.64 -0.14 11.92
C THR A 40 3.68 -1.67 11.94
N TYR A 41 4.64 -2.25 12.67
CA TYR A 41 4.69 -3.70 12.92
C TYR A 41 3.35 -4.25 13.44
N ASP A 42 2.78 -3.61 14.47
CA ASP A 42 1.53 -4.04 15.08
C ASP A 42 0.36 -3.99 14.10
N GLN A 43 0.30 -2.97 13.24
CA GLN A 43 -0.72 -2.88 12.21
C GLN A 43 -0.60 -3.99 11.15
N PHE A 44 0.61 -4.38 10.73
CA PHE A 44 0.78 -5.54 9.86
C PHE A 44 0.40 -6.85 10.55
N ARG A 45 0.71 -6.98 11.85
CA ARG A 45 0.32 -8.15 12.65
C ARG A 45 -1.19 -8.27 12.78
N GLU A 46 -1.89 -7.16 13.01
CA GLU A 46 -3.33 -7.16 13.31
C GLU A 46 -4.22 -7.20 12.07
N SER A 47 -3.84 -6.52 10.99
CA SER A 47 -4.69 -6.38 9.79
C SER A 47 -4.00 -6.77 8.48
N GLY A 48 -2.74 -7.20 8.54
CA GLY A 48 -2.00 -7.65 7.35
C GLY A 48 -1.71 -6.51 6.37
N CYS A 49 -1.51 -6.90 5.11
CA CYS A 49 -1.24 -6.00 4.00
C CYS A 49 -2.44 -5.98 3.04
N GLU A 50 -3.06 -4.82 2.88
CA GLU A 50 -4.27 -4.62 2.09
C GLU A 50 -4.05 -4.89 0.59
N ASN A 51 -2.81 -4.78 0.10
CA ASN A 51 -2.45 -5.11 -1.28
C ASN A 51 -1.98 -6.56 -1.45
N CYS A 52 -1.72 -7.30 -0.37
CA CYS A 52 -1.08 -8.63 -0.41
C CYS A 52 -1.74 -9.60 0.59
N PRO A 53 -3.03 -9.93 0.42
CA PRO A 53 -3.76 -10.77 1.37
C PRO A 53 -3.17 -12.18 1.51
N ASN A 54 -2.53 -12.70 0.46
CA ASN A 54 -1.92 -14.04 0.45
C ASN A 54 -0.69 -14.20 1.35
N LEU A 55 -0.16 -13.11 1.93
CA LEU A 55 1.00 -13.17 2.83
C LEU A 55 0.64 -13.66 4.25
N ASN A 56 -0.65 -13.84 4.55
CA ASN A 56 -1.17 -14.48 5.77
C ASN A 56 -0.59 -13.97 7.11
N MET A 57 -0.17 -12.70 7.15
CA MET A 57 0.50 -12.11 8.32
C MET A 57 -0.38 -12.05 9.57
N THR A 58 -1.71 -12.07 9.42
CA THR A 58 -2.66 -12.07 10.55
C THR A 58 -2.83 -13.46 11.17
N ALA A 59 -2.47 -14.51 10.44
CA ALA A 59 -2.51 -15.89 10.92
C ALA A 59 -1.14 -16.33 11.46
N GLU A 60 -0.06 -15.91 10.78
CA GLU A 60 1.31 -16.22 11.16
C GLU A 60 2.10 -14.92 11.35
N HIS A 61 2.34 -14.55 12.62
CA HIS A 61 2.96 -13.27 12.96
C HIS A 61 4.46 -13.24 12.63
N GLU A 62 5.13 -14.39 12.51
CA GLU A 62 6.52 -14.46 12.05
C GLU A 62 6.67 -13.91 10.62
N TYR A 63 5.63 -14.08 9.79
CA TYR A 63 5.59 -13.58 8.41
C TYR A 63 5.58 -12.05 8.30
N VAL A 64 5.21 -11.33 9.37
CA VAL A 64 5.36 -9.87 9.38
C VAL A 64 6.83 -9.50 9.22
N VAL A 65 7.73 -10.17 9.95
CA VAL A 65 9.17 -9.87 9.87
C VAL A 65 9.75 -10.35 8.55
N GLU A 66 9.26 -11.48 8.03
CA GLU A 66 9.74 -12.06 6.76
C GLU A 66 9.34 -11.22 5.54
N TYR A 67 8.10 -10.72 5.48
CA TYR A 67 7.59 -10.02 4.30
C TYR A 67 7.57 -8.51 4.41
N THR A 68 8.06 -7.95 5.52
CA THR A 68 8.21 -6.50 5.70
C THR A 68 9.58 -6.14 6.26
N THR A 69 10.08 -4.94 5.96
CA THR A 69 11.40 -4.49 6.42
C THR A 69 11.34 -3.07 6.99
N PRO A 70 12.09 -2.78 8.07
CA PRO A 70 12.30 -1.39 8.51
C PRO A 70 13.26 -0.63 7.58
N ASN A 71 14.00 -1.35 6.71
CA ASN A 71 14.99 -0.77 5.81
C ASN A 71 14.35 -0.28 4.51
N PHE A 72 13.69 0.88 4.57
CA PHE A 72 13.10 1.54 3.41
C PHE A 72 13.46 3.03 3.38
N THR A 73 13.32 3.67 2.22
CA THR A 73 13.64 5.09 2.03
C THR A 73 12.40 5.87 1.63
N GLY A 74 12.13 6.96 2.36
CA GLY A 74 11.08 7.92 2.08
C GLY A 74 9.67 7.37 2.22
N ILE A 75 8.70 8.26 2.40
CA ILE A 75 7.27 7.92 2.46
C ILE A 75 6.52 8.84 1.49
N ILE A 76 5.59 8.26 0.73
CA ILE A 76 4.60 9.00 -0.05
C ILE A 76 3.20 8.54 0.35
N THR A 77 2.31 9.50 0.58
CA THR A 77 0.88 9.22 0.79
C THR A 77 0.14 9.45 -0.52
N VAL A 78 -0.59 8.44 -0.98
CA VAL A 78 -1.31 8.47 -2.26
C VAL A 78 -2.80 8.32 -1.99
N MET A 79 -3.57 9.37 -2.31
CA MET A 79 -5.03 9.40 -2.14
C MET A 79 -5.77 8.80 -3.34
N ASP A 80 -5.26 9.02 -4.55
CA ASP A 80 -5.82 8.45 -5.80
C ASP A 80 -4.68 7.85 -6.65
N PRO A 81 -4.37 6.56 -6.43
CA PRO A 81 -3.30 5.86 -7.14
C PRO A 81 -3.49 5.82 -8.66
N THR A 82 -4.75 5.78 -9.12
CA THR A 82 -5.08 5.65 -10.55
C THR A 82 -4.81 6.92 -11.34
N ARG A 83 -4.93 8.09 -10.68
CA ARG A 83 -4.73 9.41 -11.29
C ARG A 83 -3.38 10.04 -10.99
N SER A 84 -2.65 9.57 -9.99
CA SER A 84 -1.34 10.10 -9.61
C SER A 84 -0.23 9.70 -10.58
N TRP A 85 0.49 10.68 -11.13
CA TRP A 85 1.71 10.43 -11.90
C TRP A 85 2.80 9.77 -11.03
N ALA A 86 2.98 10.23 -9.79
CA ALA A 86 3.95 9.65 -8.87
C ALA A 86 3.64 8.18 -8.57
N ALA A 87 2.37 7.82 -8.41
CA ALA A 87 1.96 6.43 -8.21
C ALA A 87 2.27 5.55 -9.43
N LYS A 88 2.07 6.07 -10.64
CA LYS A 88 2.45 5.38 -11.89
C LYS A 88 3.95 5.20 -12.01
N TRP A 89 4.72 6.25 -11.76
CA TRP A 89 6.19 6.21 -11.77
C TRP A 89 6.71 5.18 -10.77
N LEU A 90 6.14 5.17 -9.57
CA LEU A 90 6.46 4.22 -8.53
C LEU A 90 5.81 2.86 -8.73
N ARG A 91 5.09 2.54 -9.81
CA ARG A 91 4.40 1.24 -10.00
C ARG A 91 3.43 0.83 -8.88
N ILE A 92 2.83 1.79 -8.17
CA ILE A 92 1.78 1.58 -7.14
C ILE A 92 0.40 2.08 -7.60
N ALA A 93 0.22 2.32 -8.90
CA ALA A 93 -1.03 2.86 -9.45
C ALA A 93 -2.24 1.89 -9.37
N ARG A 94 -1.99 0.62 -9.09
CA ARG A 94 -3.02 -0.42 -8.86
C ARG A 94 -3.23 -0.75 -7.38
N SER A 95 -2.42 -0.15 -6.50
CA SER A 95 -2.52 -0.36 -5.07
C SER A 95 -3.68 0.45 -4.48
N VAL A 96 -4.11 0.10 -3.27
CA VAL A 96 -5.12 0.87 -2.51
C VAL A 96 -4.60 2.28 -2.12
N PRO A 97 -5.46 3.28 -1.88
CA PRO A 97 -5.01 4.52 -1.25
C PRO A 97 -4.30 4.26 0.09
N GLY A 98 -3.17 4.92 0.35
CA GLY A 98 -2.35 4.65 1.54
C GLY A 98 -0.96 5.28 1.54
N CYS A 99 -0.15 4.92 2.54
CA CYS A 99 1.25 5.32 2.66
C CYS A 99 2.18 4.26 2.07
N TYR A 100 3.14 4.67 1.23
CA TYR A 100 4.06 3.78 0.53
C TYR A 100 5.50 4.24 0.66
N ALA A 101 6.44 3.31 0.66
CA ALA A 101 7.86 3.59 0.60
C ALA A 101 8.28 3.99 -0.83
N LEU A 102 9.24 4.93 -0.96
CA LEU A 102 9.80 5.27 -2.27
C LEU A 102 10.72 4.15 -2.78
N ALA A 103 11.47 3.52 -1.88
CA ALA A 103 12.32 2.37 -2.17
C ALA A 103 12.39 1.42 -0.95
N VAL A 104 12.60 0.13 -1.22
CA VAL A 104 12.84 -0.91 -0.21
C VAL A 104 14.17 -1.56 -0.53
N SER A 105 15.06 -1.67 0.47
CA SER A 105 16.45 -2.09 0.27
C SER A 105 16.62 -3.59 0.01
N GLU A 106 15.63 -4.40 0.37
CA GLU A 106 15.67 -5.86 0.27
C GLU A 106 14.40 -6.33 -0.46
N THR A 107 14.52 -6.70 -1.74
CA THR A 107 13.47 -7.45 -2.43
C THR A 107 13.54 -8.91 -1.99
N LEU A 108 12.39 -9.57 -1.85
CA LEU A 108 12.36 -11.01 -1.63
C LEU A 108 13.08 -11.68 -2.81
N ALA A 109 13.81 -12.77 -2.55
CA ALA A 109 14.51 -13.50 -3.61
C ALA A 109 13.50 -13.92 -4.71
N ASP A 110 13.94 -13.85 -5.97
CA ASP A 110 13.15 -13.98 -7.22
C ASP A 110 12.42 -15.33 -7.43
N GLY A 111 12.06 -16.07 -6.38
CA GLY A 111 11.43 -17.40 -6.44
C GLY A 111 10.02 -17.50 -5.87
N TYR A 112 9.42 -16.40 -5.38
CA TYR A 112 8.09 -16.38 -4.76
C TYR A 112 7.03 -15.57 -5.54
N ASP A 113 7.36 -15.09 -6.74
CA ASP A 113 6.49 -14.18 -7.51
C ASP A 113 5.50 -14.88 -8.47
N ASP A 114 5.45 -16.22 -8.52
CA ASP A 114 4.71 -16.97 -9.56
C ASP A 114 3.56 -17.91 -9.10
N GLU A 115 2.98 -17.73 -7.90
CA GLU A 115 1.67 -18.35 -7.56
C GLU A 115 0.67 -17.36 -6.93
#